data_AF-A0A2V9N4M3-F1
#
_entry.id   AF-A0A2V9N4M3-F1
#
_cell.length_a   1.000
_cell.length_b   1.000
_cell.length_c   1.000
_cell.angle_alpha   90.00
_cell.angle_beta   90.00
_cell.angle_gamma   90.00
#
_symmetry.space_group_name_H-M   'P 1'
#
loop_
_entity.id
_entity.type
_entity.pdbx_description
1 polymer ?
#
loop_
_entity_poly.entity_id
_entity_poly.type
_entity_poly.pdbx_seq_one_letter_code
_entity_poly.pdbx_strand_id
1 'polypeptide(L)' 'METLDSNAIQLELKYCERCGALWLRVANSDLIFCAHCSVILAGLARDPRFRDPSRGANVGGKTQIMFWSEGGNA' A
#
# COMPACT_ATOMS: atom_id res chain seq x y z
N MET A 1 13.74 21.78 26.94
CA MET A 1 13.38 21.60 25.52
C MET A 1 14.63 21.05 24.88
N GLU A 2 14.62 19.76 24.54
CA GLU A 2 15.77 19.07 23.92
C GLU A 2 16.14 19.82 22.64
N THR A 3 17.38 20.28 22.54
CA THR A 3 17.90 20.93 21.35
C THR A 3 18.12 19.85 20.31
N LEU A 4 17.16 19.68 19.40
CA LEU A 4 17.31 18.82 18.23
C LEU A 4 18.63 19.18 17.55
N ASP A 5 19.49 18.19 17.33
CA ASP A 5 20.81 18.38 16.72
C ASP A 5 20.70 19.24 15.47
N SER A 6 21.60 20.20 15.29
CA SER A 6 21.56 21.13 14.15
C SER A 6 21.66 20.44 12.78
N ASN A 7 22.01 19.16 12.75
CA ASN A 7 22.06 18.30 11.55
C ASN A 7 20.91 17.29 11.46
N ALA A 8 19.94 17.31 12.39
CA ALA A 8 18.79 16.42 12.35
C ALA A 8 17.71 16.93 11.38
N ILE A 9 17.18 16.03 10.55
CA ILE A 9 16.00 16.32 9.73
C ILE A 9 14.76 16.08 10.59
N GLN A 10 13.95 17.12 10.77
CA GLN A 10 12.67 16.99 11.45
C GLN A 10 11.67 16.30 10.53
N LEU A 11 11.12 15.19 11.01
CA LEU A 11 10.08 14.43 10.34
C LEU A 11 8.81 14.44 11.19
N GLU A 12 7.67 14.36 10.52
CA GLU A 12 6.37 14.17 11.15
C GLU A 12 5.64 12.99 10.53
N LEU A 13 4.77 12.36 11.33
CA LEU A 13 3.88 11.30 10.87
C LEU A 13 2.61 11.91 10.26
N LYS A 14 2.22 11.43 9.08
CA LYS A 14 0.99 11.83 8.40
C LYS A 14 0.29 10.62 7.79
N TYR A 15 -1.03 10.68 7.68
CA TYR A 15 -1.80 9.74 6.88
C TYR A 15 -1.88 10.20 5.42
N CYS A 16 -1.72 9.28 4.47
CA CYS A 16 -1.90 9.58 3.06
C CYS A 16 -3.39 9.74 2.71
N GLU A 17 -3.78 10.86 2.10
CA GLU A 17 -5.19 11.14 1.77
C GLU A 17 -5.80 10.22 0.70
N ARG A 18 -4.96 9.47 -0.03
CA ARG A 18 -5.41 8.54 -1.09
C ARG A 18 -5.58 7.11 -0.61
N CYS A 19 -4.69 6.61 0.25
CA CYS A 19 -4.70 5.19 0.68
C CYS A 19 -4.80 4.99 2.19
N GLY A 20 -4.78 6.06 2.99
CA GLY A 20 -4.82 5.97 4.46
C GLY A 20 -3.55 5.43 5.10
N ALA A 21 -2.49 5.15 4.33
CA ALA A 21 -1.24 4.66 4.89
C ALA A 21 -0.57 5.72 5.77
N LEU A 22 -0.07 5.29 6.93
CA LEU A 22 0.76 6.12 7.81
C LEU A 22 2.18 6.19 7.25
N TRP A 23 2.74 7.39 7.12
CA TRP A 23 4.07 7.61 6.54
C TRP A 23 4.78 8.82 7.17
N LEU A 24 6.11 8.85 7.06
CA LEU A 24 6.94 9.96 7.50
C LEU A 24 7.15 10.97 6.37
N ARG A 25 7.06 12.26 6.70
CA ARG A 25 7.38 13.37 5.80
C ARG A 25 8.22 14.41 6.51
N VAL A 26 8.91 15.26 5.74
CA VAL A 26 9.59 16.44 6.31
C VAL A 26 8.57 17.32 7.02
N ALA A 27 8.89 17.74 8.24
CA ALA A 27 8.05 18.61 9.03
C ALA A 27 7.72 19.90 8.26
N ASN A 28 6.46 20.32 8.29
CA ASN A 28 5.94 21.49 7.56
C ASN A 28 6.04 21.40 6.03
N SER A 29 6.21 20.20 5.46
CA SER A 29 6.08 20.01 4.01
C SER A 29 4.63 20.17 3.54
N ASP A 30 4.40 20.37 2.25
CA ASP A 30 3.05 20.35 1.64
C ASP A 30 2.67 18.98 1.06
N LEU A 31 3.47 17.95 1.36
CA LEU A 31 3.22 16.62 0.83
C LEU A 31 1.99 15.99 1.51
N ILE A 32 0.98 15.67 0.71
CA ILE A 32 -0.30 15.07 1.13
C ILE A 32 -0.39 13.57 0.78
N PHE A 33 0.44 13.10 -0.16
CA PHE A 33 0.47 11.71 -0.61
C PHE A 33 1.79 11.02 -0.26
N CYS A 34 1.70 9.75 0.16
CA CYS A 34 2.90 8.94 0.36
C CYS A 34 3.64 8.72 -0.97
N ALA A 35 4.92 8.34 -0.87
CA ALA A 35 5.77 8.11 -2.04
C ALA A 35 5.17 7.15 -3.08
N HIS A 36 4.46 6.10 -2.64
CA HIS A 36 3.80 5.18 -3.56
C HIS A 36 2.60 5.82 -4.29
N CYS A 37 1.78 6.58 -3.56
CA CYS A 37 0.63 7.27 -4.14
C CYS A 37 1.05 8.41 -5.08
N SER A 38 2.13 9.12 -4.79
CA SER A 38 2.63 10.19 -5.66
C SER A 38 3.11 9.66 -7.02
N VAL A 39 3.80 8.51 -7.05
CA VAL A 39 4.23 7.85 -8.30
C VAL A 39 3.01 7.43 -9.14
N ILE A 40 1.96 6.90 -8.51
CA ILE A 40 0.73 6.55 -9.23
C ILE A 40 0.03 7.80 -9.78
N LEU A 41 -0.09 8.86 -8.99
CA LEU A 41 -0.71 10.12 -9.43
C LEU A 41 0.09 10.83 -10.52
N ALA A 42 1.41 10.65 -10.54
CA ALA A 42 2.27 11.10 -11.64
C ALA A 42 2.13 10.24 -12.91
N GLY A 43 1.30 9.19 -12.90
CA GLY A 43 1.12 8.27 -14.03
C GLY A 43 2.29 7.33 -14.26
N LEU A 44 3.24 7.24 -13.32
CA LEU A 44 4.47 6.45 -13.44
C LEU A 44 4.29 5.00 -12.96
N ALA A 45 3.20 4.71 -12.24
CA ALA A 45 2.84 3.36 -11.80
C ALA A 45 1.33 3.13 -11.94
N ARG A 46 0.94 1.85 -12.05
CA ARG A 46 -0.47 1.46 -12.08
C ARG A 46 -1.06 1.48 -10.67
N ASP A 47 -2.31 1.92 -10.56
CA ASP A 47 -3.06 1.80 -9.31
C ASP A 47 -3.48 0.35 -9.08
N PRO A 48 -3.02 -0.32 -8.01
CA PRO A 48 -3.41 -1.69 -7.71
C PRO A 48 -4.91 -1.84 -7.41
N ARG A 49 -5.62 -0.75 -7.05
CA ARG A 49 -7.07 -0.78 -6.81
C ARG A 49 -7.88 -0.90 -8.10
N PHE A 50 -7.31 -0.49 -9.23
CA PHE A 50 -7.92 -0.61 -10.56
C PHE A 50 -7.29 -1.75 -11.35
N ARG A 51 -6.86 -2.81 -10.65
CA ARG A 51 -6.34 -4.01 -11.30
C ARG A 51 -7.47 -4.63 -12.12
N ASP A 52 -7.37 -4.47 -13.44
CA ASP A 52 -8.28 -5.08 -14.39
C ASP A 52 -8.27 -6.61 -14.20
N PRO A 53 -9.39 -7.23 -13.78
CA PRO A 53 -9.50 -8.68 -13.64
C PRO A 53 -9.12 -9.42 -14.92
N SER A 54 -9.26 -8.76 -16.08
CA SER A 54 -9.03 -9.31 -17.41
C SER A 54 -7.56 -9.60 -17.72
N ARG A 55 -6.61 -9.05 -16.94
CA ARG A 55 -5.17 -9.36 -17.07
C ARG A 55 -4.69 -10.47 -16.13
N GLY A 56 -5.63 -11.20 -15.50
CA GLY A 56 -5.37 -12.43 -14.76
C GLY A 56 -5.36 -13.67 -15.67
N ALA A 57 -4.60 -13.66 -16.75
CA ALA A 57 -4.30 -14.87 -17.51
C ALA A 57 -2.82 -15.22 -17.34
N ASN A 58 -2.57 -16.36 -16.70
CA ASN A 58 -1.29 -17.07 -16.60
C ASN A 58 -0.33 -16.71 -15.44
N VAL A 59 -0.74 -17.01 -14.20
CA VAL A 59 0.20 -17.56 -13.21
C VAL A 59 -0.31 -18.95 -12.86
N GLY A 60 0.33 -19.97 -13.43
CA GLY A 60 0.13 -21.36 -13.05
C GLY A 60 0.43 -21.53 -11.57
N GLY A 61 -0.60 -21.78 -10.80
CA GLY A 61 -0.53 -22.07 -9.36
C GLY A 61 -1.87 -22.64 -8.95
N LYS A 62 -1.96 -23.97 -8.97
CA LYS A 62 -3.15 -24.74 -8.59
C LYS A 62 -3.64 -24.32 -7.20
N THR A 63 -4.67 -23.49 -7.13
CA THR A 63 -5.47 -23.39 -5.91
C THR A 63 -6.34 -24.64 -5.85
N GLN A 64 -5.83 -25.69 -5.17
CA GLN A 64 -6.70 -26.76 -4.69
C GLN A 64 -7.68 -26.14 -3.70
N ILE A 65 -8.91 -25.97 -4.15
CA ILE A 65 -10.07 -25.78 -3.29
C ILE A 65 -10.12 -27.01 -2.38
N MET A 66 -9.94 -26.82 -1.08
CA MET A 66 -10.09 -27.88 -0.08
C MET A 66 -11.54 -28.38 -0.12
N PHE A 67 -11.64 -29.55 -0.73
CA PHE A 67 -12.80 -30.42 -0.91
C PHE A 67 -13.49 -30.70 0.45
N TRP A 68 -14.70 -30.16 0.64
CA TRP A 68 -15.58 -30.57 1.74
C TRP A 68 -15.97 -32.03 1.50
N SER A 69 -15.54 -32.93 2.39
CA SER A 69 -16.00 -34.32 2.37
C SER A 69 -17.33 -34.38 3.11
N GLU A 70 -18.38 -34.71 2.38
CA GLU A 70 -19.66 -35.17 2.93
C GLU A 70 -19.38 -36.35 3.88
N GLY A 71 -19.59 -36.14 5.18
CA GLY A 71 -19.49 -37.19 6.19
C GLY A 71 -20.71 -38.11 6.09
N GLY A 72 -20.49 -39.31 5.55
CA GLY A 72 -21.49 -40.37 5.44
C GLY A 72 -21.85 -41.04 6.78
N ASN A 73 -23.06 -41.61 6.79
CA ASN A 73 -23.71 -42.36 7.87
C ASN A 73 -22.82 -43.40 8.57
N ALA A 74 -22.99 -43.48 9.90
CA ALA A 74 -22.82 -44.69 10.69
C ALA A 74 -23.97 -44.79 11.70
#